data_AF-A0A4P7RGI5-F1
#
_entry.id   AF-A0A4P7RGI5-F1
#
_cell.length_a   1.000
_cell.length_b   1.000
_cell.length_c   1.000
_cell.angle_alpha   90.00
_cell.angle_beta   90.00
_cell.angle_gamma   90.00
#
_symmetry.space_group_name_H-M   'P 1'
#
loop_
_entity.id
_entity.type
_entity.pdbx_description
1 polymer ?
#
loop_
_entity_poly.entity_id
_entity_poly.type
_entity_poly.pdbx_seq_one_letter_code
_entity_poly.pdbx_strand_id
1 'polypeptide(L)'
;MRARAPKQPPRGRDQIRGHQGDNGYRSTWRYNAIVPGVASSPTTLGLFTPFSQERKVRQQCQNSIPQEKPMHAQSLNRPARPSRRALLWLIAPLWLGLQACTPLAMNANAAPAALWGTEWRLQSLGDQAVMANSTATLAFPETGRVGGNGSCNQFFGRVSIERDRMQFSAIGSTKMACKDSASAQESKYLAALGKAERFEREGDTLLIYVQGTEQPLRLALNAP
;
A
#
# COMPACT_ATOMS: atom_id res chain seq x y z
N MET A 1 -11.56 -69.04 11.78
CA MET A 1 -11.64 -68.70 10.34
C MET A 1 -13.08 -68.45 9.93
N ARG A 2 -13.45 -67.20 9.62
CA ARG A 2 -14.46 -66.81 8.60
C ARG A 2 -14.50 -65.28 8.54
N ALA A 3 -13.95 -64.76 7.46
CA ALA A 3 -13.85 -63.34 7.16
C ALA A 3 -15.24 -62.72 6.87
N ARG A 4 -15.46 -61.49 7.33
CA ARG A 4 -16.51 -60.61 6.80
C ARG A 4 -15.84 -59.50 5.99
N ALA A 5 -16.18 -59.47 4.72
CA ALA A 5 -15.92 -58.37 3.78
C ALA A 5 -17.28 -57.95 3.17
N PRO A 6 -17.40 -56.81 2.46
CA PRO A 6 -18.27 -55.71 2.87
C PRO A 6 -19.56 -55.56 2.04
N LYS A 7 -20.58 -54.92 2.63
CA LYS A 7 -21.81 -54.49 1.93
C LYS A 7 -21.52 -53.31 0.99
N GLN A 8 -21.77 -53.48 -0.30
CA GLN A 8 -21.88 -52.38 -1.27
C GLN A 8 -23.27 -51.72 -1.18
N PRO A 9 -23.39 -50.39 -1.35
CA PRO A 9 -24.66 -49.73 -1.63
C PRO A 9 -24.95 -49.64 -3.16
N PRO A 10 -26.23 -49.56 -3.57
CA PRO A 10 -26.64 -49.56 -4.98
C PRO A 10 -26.39 -48.22 -5.69
N ARG A 11 -26.01 -48.30 -6.97
CA ARG A 11 -25.91 -47.15 -7.90
C ARG A 11 -27.32 -46.73 -8.35
N GLY A 12 -27.80 -45.61 -7.83
CA GLY A 12 -28.96 -44.88 -8.35
C GLY A 12 -28.56 -44.03 -9.55
N ARG A 13 -29.26 -44.23 -10.66
CA ARG A 13 -29.12 -43.55 -11.95
C ARG A 13 -30.28 -42.55 -12.00
N ASP A 14 -29.99 -41.24 -12.00
CA ASP A 14 -31.00 -40.24 -12.32
C ASP A 14 -30.43 -39.19 -13.27
N GLN A 15 -30.95 -39.24 -14.50
CA GLN A 15 -30.93 -38.17 -15.47
C GLN A 15 -32.04 -37.19 -15.10
N ILE A 16 -31.73 -35.91 -14.89
CA ILE A 16 -32.70 -34.84 -15.18
C ILE A 16 -32.04 -33.77 -16.04
N ARG A 17 -32.79 -33.47 -17.10
CA ARG A 17 -32.58 -32.59 -18.24
C ARG A 17 -33.04 -31.18 -17.90
N GLY A 18 -32.25 -30.18 -18.35
CA GLY A 18 -32.70 -28.87 -18.80
C GLY A 18 -32.96 -27.80 -17.73
N HIS A 19 -32.28 -26.65 -17.84
CA HIS A 19 -32.92 -25.46 -18.41
C HIS A 19 -31.89 -24.37 -18.74
N GLN A 20 -32.20 -23.70 -19.86
CA GLN A 20 -31.59 -22.54 -20.48
C GLN A 20 -31.23 -21.41 -19.50
N GLY A 21 -30.13 -20.72 -19.80
CA GLY A 21 -29.79 -19.41 -19.24
C GLY A 21 -28.76 -18.73 -20.11
N ASP A 22 -29.24 -18.08 -21.18
CA ASP A 22 -28.46 -17.10 -21.95
C ASP A 22 -27.93 -16.00 -21.02
N ASN A 23 -26.63 -15.74 -21.07
CA ASN A 23 -26.11 -14.39 -20.96
C ASN A 23 -24.74 -14.32 -21.62
N GLY A 24 -24.72 -13.63 -22.75
CA GLY A 24 -23.54 -13.44 -23.56
C GLY A 24 -22.62 -12.40 -22.97
N TYR A 25 -21.32 -12.71 -22.97
CA TYR A 25 -20.28 -11.70 -23.21
C TYR A 25 -19.22 -12.34 -24.09
N ARG A 26 -19.32 -12.03 -25.38
CA ARG A 26 -18.30 -12.25 -26.40
C ARG A 26 -17.14 -11.29 -26.11
N SER A 27 -15.96 -11.81 -25.78
CA SER A 27 -14.71 -11.08 -25.97
C SER A 27 -13.67 -12.03 -26.55
N THR A 28 -13.74 -12.21 -27.88
CA THR A 28 -12.67 -12.77 -28.68
C THR A 28 -11.53 -11.76 -28.73
N TRP A 29 -10.45 -12.00 -27.98
CA TRP A 29 -9.21 -11.27 -28.16
C TRP A 29 -8.55 -11.74 -29.46
N ARG A 30 -8.73 -10.94 -30.52
CA ARG A 30 -7.98 -11.06 -31.76
C ARG A 30 -6.53 -10.64 -31.49
N TYR A 31 -5.62 -11.61 -31.51
CA TYR A 31 -4.20 -11.33 -31.75
C TYR A 31 -4.05 -10.92 -33.21
N ASN A 32 -3.75 -9.65 -33.46
CA ASN A 32 -3.29 -9.18 -34.76
C ASN A 32 -1.82 -8.81 -34.63
N ALA A 33 -0.96 -9.72 -35.06
CA ALA A 33 0.46 -9.49 -35.26
C ALA A 33 0.66 -8.87 -36.65
N ILE A 34 1.06 -7.59 -36.70
CA ILE A 34 1.68 -6.98 -37.89
C ILE A 34 2.74 -6.01 -37.38
N VAL A 35 4.01 -6.39 -37.54
CA VAL A 35 5.18 -5.50 -37.47
C VAL A 35 5.66 -5.28 -38.90
N PRO A 36 5.89 -4.02 -39.31
CA PRO A 36 6.90 -3.76 -40.32
C PRO A 36 7.91 -2.71 -39.84
N GLY A 37 9.17 -2.98 -40.16
CA GLY A 37 9.99 -1.99 -40.86
C GLY A 37 10.73 -0.96 -40.03
N VAL A 38 11.99 -1.30 -39.75
CA VAL A 38 13.19 -0.43 -39.77
C VAL A 38 13.01 1.03 -40.23
N ALA A 39 13.51 1.96 -39.41
CA ALA A 39 14.12 3.20 -39.89
C ALA A 39 15.16 3.71 -38.88
N SER A 40 16.36 3.93 -39.42
CA SER A 40 17.60 4.38 -38.83
C SER A 40 17.59 5.86 -38.39
N SER A 41 18.54 6.18 -37.51
CA SER A 41 18.93 7.46 -36.89
C SER A 41 18.89 8.71 -37.80
N PRO A 42 18.89 9.92 -37.20
CA PRO A 42 20.18 10.53 -36.90
C PRO A 42 20.29 11.27 -35.56
N THR A 43 21.52 11.26 -35.06
CA THR A 43 22.15 12.14 -34.08
C THR A 43 21.63 13.58 -34.14
N THR A 44 21.18 14.13 -33.01
CA THR A 44 21.13 15.58 -32.78
C THR A 44 21.66 15.86 -31.39
N LEU A 45 22.90 16.35 -31.36
CA LEU A 45 23.48 17.07 -30.23
C LEU A 45 22.73 18.41 -30.11
N GLY A 46 21.89 18.51 -29.08
CA GLY A 46 21.20 19.75 -28.72
C GLY A 46 21.45 20.06 -27.25
N LEU A 47 22.42 20.95 -27.01
CA LEU A 47 22.60 21.65 -25.75
C LEU A 47 21.31 22.42 -25.42
N PHE A 48 20.55 21.95 -24.43
CA PHE A 48 19.49 22.75 -23.82
C PHE A 48 19.86 23.08 -22.38
N THR A 49 19.90 24.38 -22.15
CA THR A 49 20.20 25.10 -20.92
C THR A 49 19.22 24.76 -19.79
N PRO A 50 19.67 24.78 -18.51
CA PRO A 50 18.80 24.56 -17.37
C PRO A 50 17.83 25.74 -17.15
N PHE A 51 16.58 25.35 -16.92
CA PHE A 51 15.37 26.15 -16.78
C PHE A 51 15.36 26.89 -15.42
N SER A 52 15.48 28.23 -15.48
CA SER A 52 15.39 29.16 -14.35
C SER A 52 13.94 29.66 -14.15
N GLN A 53 13.02 28.84 -13.61
CA GLN A 53 11.61 29.25 -13.46
C GLN A 53 10.92 29.01 -12.10
N GLU A 54 11.61 28.64 -11.02
CA GLU A 54 10.92 28.40 -9.72
C GLU A 54 10.70 29.66 -8.85
N ARG A 55 11.17 30.84 -9.23
CA ARG A 55 11.02 32.06 -8.40
C ARG A 55 9.69 32.81 -8.53
N LYS A 56 8.78 32.42 -9.43
CA LYS A 56 7.58 33.23 -9.74
C LYS A 56 6.33 32.90 -8.90
N VAL A 57 6.32 31.81 -8.13
CA VAL A 57 5.10 31.40 -7.39
C VAL A 57 4.94 32.12 -6.03
N ARG A 58 6.02 32.65 -5.43
CA ARG A 58 5.92 33.33 -4.10
C ARG A 58 5.37 34.75 -4.13
N GLN A 59 5.32 35.43 -5.29
CA GLN A 59 5.01 36.86 -5.34
C GLN A 59 3.51 37.19 -5.37
N GLN A 60 2.62 36.21 -5.58
CA GLN A 60 1.20 36.49 -5.85
C GLN A 60 0.34 36.70 -4.58
N CYS A 61 0.81 36.36 -3.39
CA CYS A 61 -0.02 36.41 -2.16
C CYS A 61 0.08 37.72 -1.36
N GLN A 62 0.90 38.70 -1.77
CA GLN A 62 1.20 39.88 -0.93
C GLN A 62 0.34 41.13 -1.24
N ASN A 63 -0.40 41.17 -2.36
CA ASN A 63 -0.91 42.43 -2.91
C ASN A 63 -2.40 42.75 -2.66
N SER A 64 -3.03 42.12 -1.68
CA SER A 64 -4.46 42.34 -1.38
C SER A 64 -4.69 43.05 -0.04
N ILE A 65 -4.07 44.23 0.15
CA ILE A 65 -4.43 45.16 1.23
C ILE A 65 -5.15 46.36 0.59
N PRO A 66 -6.47 46.52 0.78
CA PRO A 66 -7.16 47.77 0.43
C PRO A 66 -6.77 48.87 1.43
N GLN A 67 -6.23 49.97 0.90
CA GLN A 67 -5.94 51.20 1.64
C GLN A 67 -7.24 52.02 1.74
N GLU A 68 -7.72 52.27 2.96
CA GLU A 68 -8.85 53.17 3.19
C GLU A 68 -8.40 54.64 3.23
N LYS A 69 -9.18 55.48 2.55
CA LYS A 69 -8.98 56.89 2.22
C LYS A 69 -9.18 57.80 3.44
N PRO A 70 -8.38 58.86 3.65
CA PRO A 70 -8.61 59.80 4.74
C PRO A 70 -9.76 60.75 4.35
N MET A 71 -10.84 60.75 5.13
CA MET A 71 -11.86 61.79 5.08
C MET A 71 -11.66 62.79 6.22
N HIS A 72 -11.66 64.07 5.82
CA HIS A 72 -11.42 65.21 6.68
C HIS A 72 -12.45 65.35 7.78
N ALA A 73 -11.91 65.69 8.96
CA ALA A 73 -12.64 66.08 10.14
C ALA A 73 -13.57 67.27 9.86
N GLN A 74 -14.81 67.17 10.33
CA GLN A 74 -15.62 68.32 10.65
C GLN A 74 -16.04 68.22 12.11
N SER A 75 -15.56 69.20 12.87
CA SER A 75 -15.77 69.44 14.29
C SER A 75 -17.23 69.81 14.54
N LEU A 76 -17.96 69.02 15.34
CA LEU A 76 -19.18 69.49 15.99
C LEU A 76 -19.23 69.05 17.47
N ASN A 77 -19.76 69.97 18.27
CA ASN A 77 -19.56 70.14 19.70
C ASN A 77 -19.96 68.95 20.60
N ARG A 78 -19.19 68.77 21.68
CA ARG A 78 -19.42 67.82 22.78
C ARG A 78 -20.55 68.27 23.71
N PRO A 79 -21.53 67.42 24.03
CA PRO A 79 -22.22 67.46 25.31
C PRO A 79 -21.58 66.48 26.33
N ALA A 80 -21.73 66.81 27.61
CA ALA A 80 -21.06 66.19 28.75
C ALA A 80 -21.53 64.75 29.07
N ARG A 81 -20.64 64.02 29.75
CA ARG A 81 -20.68 62.59 30.14
C ARG A 81 -21.89 62.20 31.00
N PRO A 82 -22.27 60.91 31.00
CA PRO A 82 -22.07 60.13 32.22
C PRO A 82 -21.31 58.81 32.02
N SER A 83 -20.72 58.31 33.10
CA SER A 83 -19.70 57.26 33.19
C SER A 83 -20.15 55.88 32.68
N ARG A 84 -19.59 55.45 31.54
CA ARG A 84 -19.78 54.13 30.89
C ARG A 84 -19.09 52.94 31.60
N ARG A 85 -18.91 52.97 32.92
CA ARG A 85 -18.05 51.97 33.60
C ARG A 85 -18.75 50.68 34.03
N ALA A 86 -20.06 50.55 33.89
CA ALA A 86 -20.74 49.43 34.54
C ALA A 86 -21.88 48.84 33.72
N LEU A 87 -21.68 48.46 32.45
CA LEU A 87 -22.61 47.51 31.81
C LEU A 87 -22.12 46.86 30.50
N LEU A 88 -20.86 46.43 30.41
CA LEU A 88 -20.39 45.62 29.27
C LEU A 88 -19.50 44.47 29.74
N TRP A 89 -19.98 43.68 30.71
CA TRP A 89 -19.28 42.50 31.22
C TRP A 89 -20.11 41.20 31.16
N LEU A 90 -21.08 41.06 30.24
CA LEU A 90 -21.92 39.85 30.18
C LEU A 90 -22.18 39.25 28.79
N ILE A 91 -21.38 39.56 27.77
CA ILE A 91 -21.53 38.92 26.44
C ILE A 91 -20.21 38.44 25.80
N ALA A 92 -19.14 38.34 26.59
CA ALA A 92 -17.80 38.05 26.07
C ALA A 92 -17.25 36.60 26.19
N PRO A 93 -17.88 35.58 26.82
CA PRO A 93 -17.23 34.26 26.89
C PRO A 93 -17.89 33.15 26.06
N LEU A 94 -18.78 33.43 25.10
CA LEU A 94 -19.46 32.39 24.31
C LEU A 94 -19.05 32.33 22.82
N TRP A 95 -17.84 32.79 22.49
CA TRP A 95 -17.24 32.69 21.17
C TRP A 95 -15.76 32.29 21.23
N LEU A 96 -15.38 31.43 22.19
CA LEU A 96 -13.99 30.96 22.35
C LEU A 96 -13.89 29.45 22.65
N GLY A 97 -14.78 28.63 22.07
CA GLY A 97 -14.88 27.20 22.40
C GLY A 97 -14.71 26.21 21.24
N LEU A 98 -14.43 26.65 20.01
CA LEU A 98 -14.51 25.76 18.83
C LEU A 98 -13.31 25.89 17.88
N GLN A 99 -12.08 25.85 18.40
CA GLN A 99 -10.91 25.58 17.57
C GLN A 99 -10.01 24.56 18.25
N ALA A 100 -9.97 23.36 17.67
CA ALA A 100 -8.76 22.58 17.39
C ALA A 100 -9.05 21.07 17.51
N CYS A 101 -9.76 20.52 16.53
CA CYS A 101 -9.54 19.14 16.15
C CYS A 101 -8.95 19.18 14.74
N THR A 102 -7.67 19.52 14.64
CA THR A 102 -6.93 19.32 13.39
C THR A 102 -6.68 17.82 13.27
N PRO A 103 -7.31 17.10 12.32
CA PRO A 103 -6.84 15.76 12.02
C PRO A 103 -5.38 15.92 11.55
N LEU A 104 -4.45 15.23 12.22
CA LEU A 104 -3.12 15.07 11.67
C LEU A 104 -3.31 14.41 10.30
N ALA A 105 -3.08 15.18 9.23
CA ALA A 105 -2.89 14.60 7.92
C ALA A 105 -1.64 13.74 8.01
N MET A 106 -1.82 12.43 8.21
CA MET A 106 -0.75 11.47 8.02
C MET A 106 -0.31 11.60 6.56
N ASN A 107 0.90 12.12 6.36
CA ASN A 107 1.53 12.20 5.06
C ASN A 107 1.69 10.77 4.49
N ALA A 108 0.70 10.27 3.78
CA ALA A 108 0.76 9.01 3.03
C ALA A 108 1.51 9.18 1.70
N ASN A 109 2.55 10.02 1.69
CA ASN A 109 3.44 10.20 0.55
C ASN A 109 4.88 9.96 1.01
N ALA A 110 5.08 8.85 1.72
CA ALA A 110 6.41 8.29 1.85
C ALA A 110 6.82 7.80 0.45
N ALA A 111 7.94 8.29 -0.06
CA ALA A 111 8.61 7.65 -1.18
C ALA A 111 8.75 6.15 -0.86
N PRO A 112 8.62 5.24 -1.85
CA PRO A 112 8.68 3.81 -1.59
C PRO A 112 9.95 3.51 -0.78
N ALA A 113 9.76 3.12 0.47
CA ALA A 113 10.87 2.92 1.38
C ALA A 113 11.80 1.87 0.77
N ALA A 114 13.09 2.16 0.68
CA ALA A 114 14.04 1.35 -0.07
C ALA A 114 14.13 -0.07 0.50
N LEU A 115 13.47 -1.04 -0.14
CA LEU A 115 13.52 -2.45 0.24
C LEU A 115 14.75 -3.15 -0.29
N TRP A 116 15.36 -2.65 -1.36
CA TRP A 116 16.53 -3.29 -1.97
C TRP A 116 17.74 -3.30 -1.03
N GLY A 117 18.48 -4.40 -1.04
CA GLY A 117 19.62 -4.63 -0.16
C GLY A 117 19.25 -4.98 1.29
N THR A 118 17.99 -5.35 1.57
CA THR A 118 17.53 -5.68 2.93
C THR A 118 17.07 -7.13 3.07
N GLU A 119 17.15 -7.66 4.28
CA GLU A 119 16.55 -8.93 4.68
C GLU A 119 15.61 -8.71 5.87
N TRP A 120 14.51 -9.47 5.91
CA TRP A 120 13.45 -9.37 6.90
C TRP A 120 13.16 -10.74 7.48
N ARG A 121 12.99 -10.83 8.80
CA ARG A 121 12.63 -12.06 9.50
C ARG A 121 11.14 -12.11 9.77
N LEU A 122 10.51 -13.24 9.46
CA LEU A 122 9.07 -13.43 9.64
C LEU A 122 8.71 -13.45 11.14
N GLN A 123 7.71 -12.65 11.52
CA GLN A 123 7.17 -12.60 12.89
C GLN A 123 5.77 -13.22 12.98
N SER A 124 4.93 -13.00 11.96
CA SER A 124 3.59 -13.59 11.90
C SER A 124 3.14 -13.87 10.47
N LEU A 125 2.28 -14.88 10.33
CA LEU A 125 1.58 -15.25 9.10
C LEU A 125 0.11 -14.85 9.23
N GLY A 126 -0.18 -13.55 9.09
CA GLY A 126 -1.50 -13.00 9.41
C GLY A 126 -1.82 -13.19 10.88
N ASP A 127 -2.96 -13.82 11.17
CA ASP A 127 -3.40 -14.12 12.55
C ASP A 127 -2.63 -15.27 13.21
N GLN A 128 -1.76 -15.97 12.47
CA GLN A 128 -1.00 -17.12 12.96
C GLN A 128 0.39 -16.71 13.42
N ALA A 129 0.75 -17.09 14.64
CA ALA A 129 2.13 -17.00 15.10
C ALA A 129 3.04 -17.96 14.31
N VAL A 130 4.29 -17.57 14.12
CA VAL A 130 5.31 -18.45 13.55
C VAL A 130 5.66 -19.58 14.52
N MET A 131 6.10 -20.71 13.98
CA MET A 131 6.60 -21.83 14.77
C MET A 131 7.80 -21.41 15.63
N ALA A 132 7.97 -22.14 16.75
CA ALA A 132 9.15 -21.96 17.60
C ALA A 132 10.44 -22.16 16.78
N ASN A 133 11.41 -21.27 16.97
CA ASN A 133 12.70 -21.26 16.27
C ASN A 133 12.57 -21.19 14.73
N SER A 134 11.53 -20.55 14.21
CA SER A 134 11.44 -20.28 12.78
C SER A 134 12.63 -19.45 12.31
N THR A 135 13.26 -19.91 11.23
CA THR A 135 14.30 -19.19 10.49
C THR A 135 13.76 -18.59 9.20
N ALA A 136 12.44 -18.35 9.09
CA ALA A 136 11.85 -17.79 7.88
C ALA A 136 12.32 -16.35 7.65
N THR A 137 12.82 -16.08 6.45
CA THR A 137 13.28 -14.77 6.03
C THR A 137 12.70 -14.35 4.67
N LEU A 138 12.80 -13.06 4.37
CA LEU A 138 12.49 -12.45 3.08
C LEU A 138 13.60 -11.46 2.75
N ALA A 139 14.35 -11.73 1.70
CA ALA A 139 15.44 -10.89 1.24
C ALA A 139 15.08 -10.26 -0.11
N PHE A 140 15.44 -8.98 -0.25
CA PHE A 140 15.33 -8.19 -1.48
C PHE A 140 16.73 -7.82 -1.95
N PRO A 141 17.54 -8.78 -2.46
CA PRO A 141 18.96 -8.57 -2.71
C PRO A 141 19.23 -7.46 -3.73
N GLU A 142 18.40 -7.40 -4.77
CA GLU A 142 18.50 -6.41 -5.85
C GLU A 142 17.13 -6.19 -6.49
N THR A 143 17.02 -5.12 -7.28
CA THR A 143 15.77 -4.75 -7.96
C THR A 143 15.21 -5.91 -8.77
N GLY A 144 13.94 -6.23 -8.52
CA GLY A 144 13.20 -7.25 -9.26
C GLY A 144 13.38 -8.68 -8.75
N ARG A 145 14.25 -8.91 -7.75
CA ARG A 145 14.52 -10.25 -7.20
C ARG A 145 14.12 -10.35 -5.75
N VAL A 146 13.71 -11.55 -5.37
CA VAL A 146 13.42 -11.93 -4.00
C VAL A 146 14.03 -13.30 -3.71
N GLY A 147 14.41 -13.54 -2.47
CA GLY A 147 14.73 -14.86 -1.97
C GLY A 147 14.61 -14.92 -0.46
N GLY A 148 15.05 -16.03 0.12
CA GLY A 148 15.10 -16.17 1.58
C GLY A 148 14.94 -17.62 2.00
N ASN A 149 14.62 -17.82 3.28
CA ASN A 149 14.35 -19.12 3.87
C ASN A 149 12.86 -19.26 4.19
N GLY A 150 12.24 -20.39 3.84
CA GLY A 150 10.85 -20.76 4.14
C GLY A 150 10.66 -21.38 5.53
N SER A 151 11.71 -21.48 6.34
CA SER A 151 11.89 -22.33 7.55
C SER A 151 12.37 -23.76 7.28
N CYS A 152 12.13 -24.31 6.10
CA CYS A 152 12.66 -25.62 5.70
C CYS A 152 13.60 -25.49 4.51
N ASN A 153 13.13 -24.92 3.40
CA ASN A 153 13.89 -24.74 2.18
C ASN A 153 14.26 -23.29 1.96
N GLN A 154 15.26 -23.08 1.10
CA GLN A 154 15.49 -21.78 0.52
C GLN A 154 14.50 -21.56 -0.64
N PHE A 155 14.02 -20.33 -0.78
CA PHE A 155 13.18 -19.93 -1.90
C PHE A 155 13.80 -18.76 -2.66
N PHE A 156 13.38 -18.63 -3.90
CA PHE A 156 13.81 -17.58 -4.82
C PHE A 156 12.66 -17.23 -5.75
N GLY A 157 12.68 -16.01 -6.28
CA GLY A 157 11.67 -15.57 -7.22
C GLY A 157 11.92 -14.15 -7.73
N ARG A 158 10.87 -13.58 -8.30
CA ARG A 158 10.83 -12.19 -8.75
C ARG A 158 9.81 -11.41 -7.94
N VAL A 159 10.03 -10.11 -7.83
CA VAL A 159 9.09 -9.19 -7.20
C VAL A 159 8.99 -7.91 -8.02
N SER A 160 7.75 -7.47 -8.28
CA SER A 160 7.48 -6.13 -8.82
C SER A 160 6.95 -5.26 -7.71
N ILE A 161 7.51 -4.06 -7.57
CA ILE A 161 7.11 -3.07 -6.57
C ILE A 161 6.77 -1.77 -7.30
N GLU A 162 5.53 -1.35 -7.18
CA GLU A 162 5.02 -0.11 -7.77
C GLU A 162 4.26 0.68 -6.72
N ARG A 163 4.84 1.79 -6.26
CA ARG A 163 4.32 2.59 -5.14
C ARG A 163 4.17 1.72 -3.87
N ASP A 164 2.95 1.35 -3.52
CA ASP A 164 2.56 0.51 -2.38
C ASP A 164 2.14 -0.90 -2.80
N ARG A 165 2.06 -1.19 -4.10
CA ARG A 165 1.73 -2.53 -4.61
C ARG A 165 2.97 -3.39 -4.70
N MET A 166 2.82 -4.65 -4.30
CA MET A 166 3.87 -5.65 -4.32
C MET A 166 3.31 -6.95 -4.87
N GLN A 167 3.93 -7.46 -5.92
CA GLN A 167 3.54 -8.72 -6.54
C GLN A 167 4.75 -9.63 -6.68
N PHE A 168 4.66 -10.83 -6.11
CA PHE A 168 5.67 -11.86 -6.30
C PHE A 168 5.31 -12.75 -7.48
N SER A 169 6.31 -13.18 -8.22
CA SER A 169 6.14 -14.07 -9.37
C SER A 169 7.28 -15.06 -9.48
N ALA A 170 7.02 -16.19 -10.13
CA ALA A 170 8.00 -17.26 -10.31
C ALA A 170 8.69 -17.70 -9.01
N ILE A 171 7.92 -17.79 -7.90
CA ILE A 171 8.42 -18.31 -6.63
C ILE A 171 8.71 -19.80 -6.81
N GLY A 172 9.97 -20.18 -6.61
CA GLY A 172 10.43 -21.56 -6.50
C GLY A 172 11.11 -21.78 -5.16
N SER A 173 11.18 -23.03 -4.73
CA SER A 173 11.92 -23.44 -3.53
C SER A 173 12.78 -24.66 -3.81
N THR A 174 13.84 -24.84 -3.03
CA THR A 174 14.56 -26.10 -2.99
C THR A 174 13.67 -27.19 -2.35
N LYS A 175 14.12 -28.45 -2.40
CA LYS A 175 13.46 -29.56 -1.70
C LYS A 175 14.46 -30.31 -0.84
N MET A 176 14.31 -30.20 0.47
CA MET A 176 14.99 -30.98 1.49
C MET A 176 13.99 -31.54 2.49
N ALA A 177 14.40 -32.56 3.25
CA ALA A 177 13.58 -33.15 4.29
C ALA A 177 13.75 -32.36 5.60
N CYS A 178 12.64 -31.89 6.18
CA CYS A 178 12.58 -31.23 7.49
C CYS A 178 11.46 -31.83 8.34
N LYS A 179 11.33 -31.36 9.58
CA LYS A 179 10.15 -31.66 10.43
C LYS A 179 8.87 -31.14 9.78
N ASP A 180 7.75 -31.83 9.99
CA ASP A 180 6.45 -31.50 9.41
C ASP A 180 6.01 -30.06 9.71
N SER A 181 6.26 -29.57 10.93
CA SER A 181 5.96 -28.18 11.32
C SER A 181 6.67 -27.14 10.43
N ALA A 182 7.94 -27.37 10.07
CA ALA A 182 8.70 -26.46 9.22
C ALA A 182 8.22 -26.50 7.76
N SER A 183 7.93 -27.69 7.24
CA SER A 183 7.37 -27.88 5.89
C SER A 183 5.96 -27.26 5.75
N ALA A 184 5.12 -27.44 6.77
CA ALA A 184 3.79 -26.85 6.81
C ALA A 184 3.84 -25.31 6.87
N GLN A 185 4.74 -24.75 7.69
CA GLN A 185 4.93 -23.30 7.74
C GLN A 185 5.45 -22.74 6.41
N GLU A 186 6.46 -23.37 5.81
CA GLU A 186 6.97 -22.99 4.50
C GLU A 186 5.86 -22.92 3.45
N SER A 187 5.05 -23.97 3.37
CA SER A 187 3.97 -24.06 2.39
C SER A 187 2.97 -22.91 2.56
N LYS A 188 2.59 -22.60 3.81
CA LYS A 188 1.71 -21.46 4.11
C LYS A 188 2.36 -20.12 3.77
N TYR A 189 3.62 -19.96 4.11
CA TYR A 189 4.36 -18.73 3.88
C TYR A 189 4.51 -18.42 2.38
N LEU A 190 4.96 -19.39 1.58
CA LEU A 190 5.09 -19.21 0.13
C LEU A 190 3.73 -19.01 -0.55
N ALA A 191 2.68 -19.69 -0.08
CA ALA A 191 1.32 -19.46 -0.57
C ALA A 191 0.81 -18.05 -0.25
N ALA A 192 1.15 -17.50 0.92
CA ALA A 192 0.80 -16.14 1.29
C ALA A 192 1.56 -15.11 0.46
N LEU A 193 2.88 -15.30 0.23
CA LEU A 193 3.66 -14.46 -0.68
C LEU A 193 3.09 -14.47 -2.11
N GLY A 194 2.64 -15.63 -2.61
CA GLY A 194 1.98 -15.74 -3.92
C GLY A 194 0.66 -14.96 -4.04
N LYS A 195 0.08 -14.53 -2.93
CA LYS A 195 -1.17 -13.75 -2.84
C LYS A 195 -0.96 -12.33 -2.28
N ALA A 196 0.29 -11.88 -2.15
CA ALA A 196 0.58 -10.51 -1.72
C ALA A 196 0.06 -9.51 -2.76
N GLU A 197 -0.54 -8.42 -2.30
CA GLU A 197 -1.07 -7.35 -3.17
C GLU A 197 -0.44 -5.99 -2.85
N ARG A 198 -0.24 -5.72 -1.56
CA ARG A 198 0.20 -4.42 -1.05
C ARG A 198 1.21 -4.61 0.06
N PHE A 199 2.08 -3.63 0.26
CA PHE A 199 3.02 -3.62 1.37
C PHE A 199 3.09 -2.24 2.02
N GLU A 200 3.50 -2.22 3.29
CA GLU A 200 3.85 -1.01 4.02
C GLU A 200 5.14 -1.26 4.79
N ARG A 201 6.00 -0.24 4.86
CA ARG A 201 7.20 -0.28 5.69
C ARG A 201 7.13 0.80 6.74
N GLU A 202 7.24 0.37 7.99
CA GLU A 202 7.23 1.19 9.20
C GLU A 202 8.58 1.04 9.91
N GLY A 203 9.57 1.83 9.50
CA GLY A 203 10.94 1.73 10.01
C GLY A 203 11.54 0.33 9.76
N ASP A 204 11.66 -0.44 10.85
CA ASP A 204 12.19 -1.81 10.89
C ASP A 204 11.08 -2.88 10.86
N THR A 205 9.84 -2.50 10.59
CA THR A 205 8.74 -3.43 10.34
C THR A 205 8.30 -3.37 8.89
N LEU A 206 8.12 -4.53 8.27
CA LEU A 206 7.52 -4.70 6.94
C LEU A 206 6.19 -5.44 7.12
N LEU A 207 5.12 -4.84 6.61
CA LEU A 207 3.78 -5.40 6.57
C LEU A 207 3.46 -5.76 5.12
N ILE A 208 3.07 -7.01 4.87
CA ILE A 208 2.62 -7.47 3.55
C ILE A 208 1.16 -7.89 3.64
N TYR A 209 0.31 -7.18 2.91
CA TYR A 209 -1.12 -7.44 2.85
C TYR A 209 -1.38 -8.51 1.79
N VAL A 210 -2.06 -9.58 2.22
CA VAL A 210 -2.30 -10.77 1.44
C VAL A 210 -3.79 -10.90 1.18
N GLN A 211 -4.17 -11.20 -0.06
CA GLN A 211 -5.55 -11.40 -0.43
C GLN A 211 -6.19 -12.53 0.39
N GLY A 212 -7.30 -12.23 1.05
CA GLY A 212 -8.08 -13.19 1.83
C GLY A 212 -7.62 -13.39 3.28
N THR A 213 -6.71 -12.55 3.78
CA THR A 213 -6.32 -12.52 5.20
C THR A 213 -6.67 -11.15 5.80
N GLU A 214 -7.20 -11.12 7.03
CA GLU A 214 -7.51 -9.86 7.72
C GLU A 214 -6.25 -9.15 8.24
N GLN A 215 -5.30 -9.92 8.78
CA GLN A 215 -4.02 -9.39 9.23
C GLN A 215 -2.91 -9.55 8.18
N PRO A 216 -2.01 -8.56 8.04
CA PRO A 216 -0.85 -8.68 7.16
C PRO A 216 0.17 -9.69 7.69
N LEU A 217 1.04 -10.18 6.81
CA LEU A 217 2.29 -10.79 7.24
C LEU A 217 3.14 -9.71 7.88
N ARG A 218 3.62 -9.95 9.11
CA ARG A 218 4.53 -9.04 9.79
C ARG A 218 5.94 -9.60 9.72
N LEU A 219 6.87 -8.79 9.25
CA LEU A 219 8.30 -9.10 9.23
C LEU A 219 9.06 -7.97 9.91
N ALA A 220 10.17 -8.30 10.57
CA ALA A 220 11.08 -7.32 11.15
C ALA A 220 12.39 -7.30 10.38
N LEU A 221 13.00 -6.12 10.24
CA LEU A 221 14.28 -5.96 9.58
C LEU A 221 15.31 -6.86 10.29
N ASN A 222 15.93 -7.73 9.51
CA ASN A 222 17.02 -8.56 9.97
C ASN A 222 18.28 -7.70 9.88
N ALA A 223 18.69 -7.13 11.01
CA ALA A 223 19.96 -6.42 11.07
C ALA A 223 21.10 -7.42 10.74
N PRO A 224 22.07 -7.04 9.90
CA PRO A 224 23.20 -7.89 9.54
C PRO A 224 24.11 -8.23 10.73
#